data_AF-A0A370CI31-F1
#
_entry.id   AF-A0A370CI31-F1
#
_cell.length_a   1.000
_cell.length_b   1.000
_cell.length_c   1.000
_cell.angle_alpha   90.00
_cell.angle_beta   90.00
_cell.angle_gamma   90.00
#
_symmetry.space_group_name_H-M   'P 1'
#
loop_
_entity.id
_entity.type
_entity.pdbx_description
1 polymer ?
#
loop_
_entity_poly.entity_id
_entity_poly.type
_entity_poly.pdbx_seq_one_letter_code
_entity_poly.pdbx_strand_id
1 'polypeptide(L)' 'DWEHFYNHQRPHASLNGKTPYEHYLALEKQIPIQTTVTEKYWQKQETIRPRNYHYLRLAKKIKMSQMS' A
#
# COMPACT_ATOMS: atom_id res chain seq x y z
N ASP A 1 -2.02 -29.25 6.31
CA ASP A 1 -1.23 -28.73 5.17
C ASP A 1 -2.07 -28.02 4.10
N TRP A 2 -2.90 -27.04 4.50
CA TRP A 2 -3.70 -26.27 3.54
C TRP A 2 -2.91 -25.11 2.92
N GLU A 3 -2.02 -24.48 3.70
CA GLU A 3 -1.23 -23.33 3.28
C GLU A 3 -0.25 -23.70 2.16
N HIS A 4 0.46 -24.83 2.32
CA HIS A 4 1.39 -25.30 1.29
C HIS A 4 0.66 -25.58 -0.02
N PHE A 5 -0.47 -26.28 0.02
CA PHE A 5 -1.31 -26.54 -1.16
C PHE A 5 -1.75 -25.23 -1.83
N TYR A 6 -2.27 -24.27 -1.06
CA TYR A 6 -2.73 -22.99 -1.60
C TYR A 6 -1.58 -22.19 -2.25
N ASN A 7 -0.44 -22.09 -1.57
CA ASN A 7 0.66 -21.24 -1.99
C ASN A 7 1.51 -21.85 -3.13
N HIS A 8 1.61 -23.18 -3.20
CA HIS A 8 2.57 -23.86 -4.09
C HIS A 8 1.93 -24.79 -5.13
N GLN A 9 0.67 -25.17 -4.97
CA GLN A 9 0.06 -26.20 -5.84
C GLN A 9 -1.24 -25.72 -6.51
N ARG A 10 -1.98 -24.80 -5.88
CA ARG A 10 -3.26 -24.31 -6.42
C ARG A 10 -3.05 -23.19 -7.45
N PRO A 11 -3.48 -23.37 -8.71
CA PRO A 11 -3.48 -22.29 -9.68
C PRO A 11 -4.59 -21.26 -9.37
N HIS A 12 -4.29 -19.98 -9.59
CA HIS A 12 -5.23 -18.88 -9.34
C HIS A 12 -5.55 -18.14 -10.64
N ALA A 13 -6.85 -17.99 -10.95
CA ALA A 13 -7.29 -17.27 -12.15
C ALA A 13 -6.84 -15.80 -12.15
N SER A 14 -6.81 -15.14 -10.99
CA SER A 14 -6.28 -13.78 -10.82
C SER A 14 -4.77 -13.67 -11.12
N LEU A 15 -4.05 -14.80 -11.11
CA LEU A 15 -2.63 -14.90 -11.43
C LEU A 15 -2.42 -15.59 -12.79
N ASN A 16 -3.44 -15.59 -13.66
CA ASN A 16 -3.42 -16.23 -14.97
C ASN A 16 -3.05 -17.73 -14.91
N GLY A 17 -3.56 -18.42 -13.89
CA GLY A 17 -3.32 -19.85 -13.69
C GLY A 17 -2.03 -20.19 -12.95
N LYS A 18 -1.23 -19.20 -12.53
CA LYS A 18 -0.06 -19.43 -11.69
C LYS A 18 -0.43 -19.62 -10.22
N THR A 19 0.48 -20.22 -9.47
CA THR A 19 0.43 -20.27 -8.01
C THR A 19 0.93 -18.94 -7.41
N PRO A 20 0.57 -18.62 -6.16
CA PRO A 20 1.11 -17.45 -5.46
C PRO A 20 2.64 -17.45 -5.42
N TYR A 21 3.25 -18.62 -5.22
CA TYR A 21 4.71 -18.75 -5.18
C TYR A 21 5.37 -18.50 -6.54
N GLU A 22 4.83 -19.04 -7.63
CA GLU A 22 5.33 -18.75 -8.99
C GLU A 22 5.24 -17.26 -9.33
N HIS A 23 4.17 -16.61 -8.90
CA HIS A 23 4.02 -15.17 -9.06
C HIS A 23 5.04 -14.38 -8.22
N TYR A 24 5.29 -14.82 -6.99
CA TYR A 24 6.35 -14.24 -6.15
C TYR A 24 7.73 -14.36 -6.82
N LEU A 25 8.12 -15.54 -7.30
CA LEU A 25 9.41 -15.75 -7.96
C LEU A 25 9.60 -14.86 -9.19
N ALA A 26 8.52 -14.62 -9.96
CA ALA A 26 8.58 -13.72 -11.11
C ALA A 26 8.83 -12.25 -10.71
N LEU A 27 8.39 -11.84 -9.51
CA LEU A 27 8.51 -10.47 -9.01
C LEU A 27 9.67 -10.27 -8.04
N GLU A 28 10.31 -11.32 -7.54
CA GLU A 28 11.30 -11.27 -6.45
C GLU A 28 12.38 -10.21 -6.69
N LYS A 29 12.93 -10.15 -7.91
CA LYS A 29 13.97 -9.18 -8.29
C LYS A 29 13.47 -7.73 -8.35
N GLN A 30 12.17 -7.52 -8.49
CA GLN A 30 11.54 -6.19 -8.55
C GLN A 30 11.08 -5.71 -7.17
N ILE A 31 10.91 -6.61 -6.20
CA ILE A 31 10.49 -6.27 -4.85
C ILE A 31 11.65 -5.52 -4.17
N PRO A 32 11.47 -4.23 -3.81
CA PRO A 32 12.52 -3.46 -3.16
C PRO A 32 12.80 -4.01 -1.76
N ILE A 33 14.06 -3.95 -1.34
CA ILE A 33 14.42 -4.27 0.04
C ILE A 33 13.81 -3.23 1.01
N GLN A 34 13.59 -3.67 2.25
CA GLN A 34 12.90 -2.88 3.26
C GLN A 34 13.56 -1.51 3.51
N THR A 35 14.89 -1.44 3.47
CA THR A 35 15.63 -0.18 3.65
C THR A 35 15.28 0.83 2.56
N THR A 36 15.29 0.43 1.28
CA THR A 36 14.92 1.28 0.14
C THR A 36 13.47 1.75 0.22
N VAL A 37 12.54 0.89 0.67
CA VAL A 37 11.14 1.29 0.90
C VAL A 37 11.04 2.35 1.99
N THR A 38 11.76 2.13 3.09
CA THR A 38 11.73 2.99 4.27
C THR A 38 12.33 4.37 3.97
N GLU A 39 13.45 4.43 3.27
CA GLU A 39 14.07 5.69 2.81
C GLU A 39 13.12 6.49 1.91
N LYS A 40 12.49 5.86 0.92
CA LYS A 40 11.51 6.51 0.04
C LYS A 40 10.29 7.00 0.81
N TYR A 41 9.83 6.22 1.79
CA TYR A 41 8.72 6.61 2.65
C TYR A 41 9.05 7.86 3.48
N TRP A 42 10.23 7.91 4.10
CA TRP A 42 10.66 9.07 4.89
C TRP A 42 10.88 10.33 4.06
N GLN A 43 11.36 10.19 2.82
CA GLN A 43 11.50 11.31 1.88
C GLN A 43 10.15 11.88 1.44
N LYS A 44 9.08 11.08 1.51
CA LYS A 44 7.76 11.53 1.13
C LYS A 44 7.21 12.48 2.19
N GLN A 45 6.99 13.73 1.81
CA GLN A 45 6.31 14.69 2.67
C GLN A 45 4.81 14.39 2.67
N GLU A 46 4.38 13.45 3.52
CA GLU A 46 2.96 13.16 3.68
C GLU A 46 2.27 14.20 4.56
N THR A 47 1.10 14.66 4.12
CA THR A 47 0.26 15.52 4.95
C THR A 47 -0.39 14.67 6.03
N ILE A 48 0.07 14.81 7.26
CA ILE A 48 -0.60 14.20 8.42
C ILE A 48 -1.94 14.90 8.61
N ARG A 49 -3.04 14.15 8.42
CA ARG A 49 -4.40 14.65 8.63
C ARG A 49 -4.94 14.13 9.95
N PRO A 50 -5.53 14.98 10.79
CA PRO A 50 -6.21 14.51 11.98
C PRO A 50 -7.39 13.63 11.58
N ARG A 51 -7.58 12.52 12.30
CA ARG A 51 -8.72 11.61 12.10
C ARG A 51 -10.06 12.29 12.39
N ASN A 52 -10.06 13.31 13.26
CA ASN A 52 -11.28 13.98 13.68
C ASN A 52 -11.92 14.79 12.54
N TYR A 53 -13.05 14.29 12.06
CA TYR A 53 -13.84 14.93 11.01
C TYR A 53 -14.28 16.36 11.34
N HIS A 54 -14.65 16.65 12.59
CA HIS A 54 -15.07 17.99 13.00
C HIS A 54 -13.93 19.00 12.87
N TYR A 55 -12.71 18.59 13.21
CA TYR A 55 -11.52 19.42 13.03
C TYR A 55 -11.22 19.67 11.55
N LEU A 56 -11.28 18.63 10.71
CA LEU A 56 -11.11 18.76 9.26
C LEU A 56 -12.14 19.72 8.66
N ARG A 57 -13.40 19.64 9.11
CA ARG A 57 -14.48 20.51 8.66
C ARG A 57 -14.27 21.97 9.07
N LEU A 58 -13.81 22.22 10.30
CA LEU A 58 -13.49 23.56 10.78
C LEU A 58 -12.32 24.17 10.01
N ALA A 59 -11.23 23.41 9.85
CA ALA A 59 -10.06 23.85 9.10
C ALA A 59 -10.41 24.23 7.64
N LYS A 60 -11.31 23.46 6.99
CA LYS A 60 -11.81 23.79 5.65
C LYS A 60 -12.55 25.13 5.62
N LYS A 61 -13.41 25.41 6.61
CA LYS A 61 -14.16 26.68 6.70
C LYS A 61 -13.22 27.87 6.89
N ILE A 62 -12.24 27.75 7.80
CA ILE A 62 -11.25 28.81 8.05
C ILE A 62 -10.46 29.10 6.77
N LYS A 63 -9.98 28.06 6.08
CA LYS A 63 -9.23 28.21 4.83
C LYS A 63 -10.04 28.93 3.75
N MET A 64 -11.32 28.61 3.60
CA MET A 64 -12.20 29.28 2.63
C MET A 64 -12.40 30.77 2.94
N SER A 65 -12.49 31.13 4.22
CA SER A 65 -12.66 32.53 4.65
C SER A 65 -11.43 33.40 4.44
N GLN A 66 -10.22 32.83 4.42
CA GLN A 66 -8.97 33.57 4.19
C GLN A 66 -8.64 33.79 2.70
N MET A 67 -9.37 33.13 1.79
CA MET A 67 -9.20 33.25 0.34
C MET A 67 -10.17 34.27 -0.27
N SER A 68 -11.02 34.91 0.54
CA SER A 68 -12.01 35.93 0.17
C SER A 68 -11.53 37.30 0.64
#